data_AF-A0A7I8IDB4-F1
#
_entry.id   AF-A0A7I8IDB4-F1
#
_cell.length_a   1.000
_cell.length_b   1.000
_cell.length_c   1.000
_cell.angle_alpha   90.00
_cell.angle_beta   90.00
_cell.angle_gamma   90.00
#
_symmetry.space_group_name_H-M   'P 1'
#
loop_
_entity.id
_entity.type
_entity.pdbx_description
1 polymer ?
#
loop_
_entity_poly.entity_id
_entity_poly.type
_entity_poly.pdbx_seq_one_letter_code
_entity_poly.pdbx_strand_id
1 'polypeptide(L)'
;MPSNMQIPAKTFPFTRALQTIENKSDPCGGRYIYVHELPPRFNDDMLKECKRLSLWTNILTKDSSIAAAVFVPFYAGFDISRYLWGYNMSVRDSASLALVEWLEKRPEWKVMGGRDHFLVAGRITWDFRRLTEAESDWGNKLLFLPAAKNMSMLVVESSPWNANDFGIPYPTYFHPAKDADVFLCRTG
;
A
#
# COMPACT_ATOMS: atom_id res chain seq x y z
N MET A 1 -62.19 1.48 0.02
CA MET A 1 -61.12 0.61 -0.50
C MET A 1 -59.80 1.32 -0.27
N PRO A 2 -58.82 0.74 0.44
CA PRO A 2 -57.56 1.43 0.68
C PRO A 2 -56.65 1.29 -0.55
N SER A 3 -56.09 2.43 -0.94
CA SER A 3 -55.15 2.66 -2.02
C SER A 3 -53.87 1.81 -1.89
N ASN A 4 -53.45 1.20 -2.99
CA ASN A 4 -52.25 0.41 -3.14
C ASN A 4 -51.00 1.28 -2.90
N MET A 5 -50.42 1.22 -1.70
CA MET A 5 -49.23 1.98 -1.33
C MET A 5 -47.99 1.26 -1.90
N GLN A 6 -47.48 1.73 -3.05
CA GLN A 6 -46.21 1.27 -3.58
C GLN A 6 -45.07 1.70 -2.64
N ILE A 7 -44.50 0.72 -1.94
CA ILE A 7 -43.29 0.91 -1.13
C ILE A 7 -42.13 1.20 -2.09
N PRO A 8 -41.45 2.34 -2.00
CA PRO A 8 -40.31 2.63 -2.87
C PRO A 8 -39.21 1.60 -2.64
N ALA A 9 -38.69 1.03 -3.73
CA ALA A 9 -37.58 0.08 -3.67
C ALA A 9 -36.39 0.74 -2.95
N LYS A 10 -35.83 0.06 -1.94
CA LYS A 10 -34.67 0.55 -1.19
C LYS A 10 -33.48 0.65 -2.14
N THR A 11 -33.02 1.87 -2.39
CA THR A 11 -31.80 2.13 -3.16
C THR A 11 -30.58 1.94 -2.27
N PHE A 12 -29.69 1.01 -2.62
CA PHE A 12 -28.45 0.75 -1.88
C PHE A 12 -27.23 1.33 -2.63
N PRO A 13 -26.15 1.69 -1.93
CA PRO A 13 -24.85 1.88 -2.56
C PRO A 13 -24.50 0.69 -3.46
N PHE A 14 -23.91 0.95 -4.63
CA PHE A 14 -23.53 -0.08 -5.62
C PHE A 14 -24.70 -0.86 -6.25
N THR A 15 -25.93 -0.32 -6.26
CA THR A 15 -27.06 -0.95 -6.98
C THR A 15 -26.74 -1.30 -8.44
N ARG A 16 -25.91 -0.51 -9.14
CA ARG A 16 -25.43 -0.82 -10.50
C ARG A 16 -24.55 -2.08 -10.57
N ALA A 17 -23.73 -2.32 -9.55
CA ALA A 17 -22.93 -3.54 -9.48
C ALA A 17 -23.83 -4.75 -9.17
N LEU A 18 -24.79 -4.59 -8.25
CA LEU A 18 -25.76 -5.65 -7.93
C LEU A 18 -26.61 -6.05 -9.13
N GLN A 19 -27.01 -5.09 -9.97
CA GLN A 19 -27.77 -5.35 -11.19
C GLN A 19 -27.01 -6.17 -12.24
N THR A 20 -25.67 -6.14 -12.22
CA THR A 20 -24.84 -6.83 -13.22
C THR A 20 -24.25 -8.13 -12.70
N ILE A 21 -24.39 -8.43 -11.40
CA ILE A 21 -23.84 -9.63 -10.76
C ILE A 21 -24.52 -10.92 -11.23
N GLU A 22 -25.80 -10.82 -11.62
CA GLU A 22 -26.60 -11.98 -12.07
C GLU A 22 -26.36 -12.31 -13.54
N ASN A 23 -25.65 -11.45 -14.28
CA ASN A 23 -25.36 -11.69 -15.68
C ASN A 23 -24.26 -12.75 -15.85
N LYS A 24 -24.68 -14.01 -16.00
CA LYS A 24 -23.78 -15.16 -16.13
C LYS A 24 -22.91 -15.16 -17.41
N SER A 25 -23.22 -14.32 -18.40
CA SER A 25 -22.38 -14.21 -19.60
C SER A 25 -21.17 -13.31 -19.41
N ASP A 26 -21.16 -12.51 -18.34
CA ASP A 26 -20.07 -11.58 -18.02
C ASP A 26 -19.32 -12.06 -16.77
N PRO A 27 -18.12 -12.65 -16.91
CA PRO A 27 -17.35 -13.18 -15.79
C PRO A 27 -16.91 -12.10 -14.78
N CYS A 28 -17.01 -10.82 -15.16
CA CYS A 28 -16.69 -9.67 -14.33
C CYS A 28 -17.93 -8.85 -13.95
N GLY A 29 -19.14 -9.34 -14.22
CA GLY A 29 -20.40 -8.71 -13.80
C GLY A 29 -20.38 -8.32 -12.32
N GLY A 30 -20.69 -7.05 -12.04
CA GLY A 30 -20.64 -6.49 -10.68
C GLY A 30 -19.25 -6.19 -10.12
N ARG A 31 -18.16 -6.42 -10.87
CA ARG A 31 -16.76 -6.25 -10.41
C ARG A 31 -16.00 -5.15 -11.14
N TYR A 32 -16.61 -4.51 -12.13
CA TYR A 32 -15.97 -3.40 -12.85
C TYR A 32 -15.85 -2.17 -11.95
N ILE A 33 -14.65 -1.59 -11.95
CA ILE A 33 -14.38 -0.31 -11.31
C ILE A 33 -13.98 0.65 -12.43
N TYR A 34 -14.78 1.70 -12.62
CA TYR A 34 -14.40 2.80 -13.49
C TYR A 34 -13.63 3.82 -12.65
N VAL A 35 -12.38 4.06 -13.02
CA VAL A 35 -11.55 5.10 -12.41
C VAL A 35 -11.68 6.34 -13.28
N HIS A 36 -12.16 7.44 -12.69
CA HIS A 36 -12.24 8.71 -13.41
C HIS A 36 -10.85 9.21 -13.77
N GLU A 37 -10.70 9.72 -14.99
CA GLU A 37 -9.61 10.62 -15.32
C GLU A 37 -9.81 11.92 -14.56
N LEU A 38 -9.04 12.10 -13.47
CA LEU A 38 -9.10 13.31 -12.66
C LEU A 38 -8.36 14.44 -13.37
N PRO A 39 -8.84 15.70 -13.26
CA PRO A 39 -8.07 16.85 -13.71
C PRO A 39 -6.64 16.83 -13.12
N PRO A 40 -5.60 17.18 -13.90
CA PRO A 40 -4.20 17.09 -13.49
C PRO A 40 -3.88 17.73 -12.15
N ARG A 41 -4.60 18.80 -11.76
CA ARG A 41 -4.46 19.48 -10.47
C ARG A 41 -4.58 18.57 -9.24
N PHE A 42 -5.27 17.44 -9.37
CA PHE A 42 -5.51 16.52 -8.26
C PHE A 42 -4.39 15.49 -8.09
N ASN A 43 -3.58 15.23 -9.13
CA ASN A 43 -2.56 14.16 -9.11
C ASN A 43 -1.20 14.63 -9.69
N ASP A 44 -1.21 15.22 -10.88
CA ASP A 44 -0.02 15.50 -11.68
C ASP A 44 0.59 16.88 -11.41
N ASP A 45 -0.24 17.91 -11.27
CA ASP A 45 0.28 19.26 -11.04
C ASP A 45 0.91 19.37 -9.64
N MET A 46 0.52 18.48 -8.73
CA MET A 46 1.20 18.28 -7.45
C MET A 46 2.68 17.93 -7.63
N LEU A 47 3.00 17.17 -8.69
CA LEU A 47 4.37 16.75 -9.04
C LEU A 47 5.11 17.79 -9.91
N LYS A 48 4.38 18.69 -10.60
CA LYS A 48 4.98 19.75 -11.44
C LYS A 48 5.36 20.99 -10.62
N GLU A 49 4.59 21.30 -9.57
CA GLU A 49 4.83 22.44 -8.68
C GLU A 49 5.25 22.03 -7.25
N CYS A 50 5.96 20.91 -7.15
CA CYS A 50 6.65 20.38 -5.98
C CYS A 50 7.20 21.47 -5.03
N LYS A 51 7.87 22.50 -5.56
CA LYS A 51 8.46 23.60 -4.77
C LYS A 51 7.45 24.52 -4.09
N ARG A 52 6.23 24.67 -4.63
CA ARG A 52 5.15 25.48 -4.03
C ARG A 52 4.37 24.73 -2.97
N LEU A 53 4.35 23.40 -3.07
CA LEU A 53 3.51 22.54 -2.23
C LEU A 53 4.24 22.06 -0.97
N SER A 54 5.54 21.82 -1.08
CA SER A 54 6.37 21.48 0.07
C SER A 54 7.85 21.74 -0.23
N LEU A 55 8.55 22.38 0.69
CA LEU A 55 10.02 22.54 0.62
C LEU A 55 10.74 21.19 0.53
N TRP A 56 10.11 20.12 1.04
CA TRP A 56 10.63 18.76 1.03
C TRP A 56 10.60 18.09 -0.35
N THR A 57 9.82 18.61 -1.29
CA THR A 57 9.70 17.99 -2.63
C THR A 57 10.94 18.23 -3.51
N ASN A 58 11.93 18.98 -3.01
CA ASN A 58 13.25 19.14 -3.62
C ASN A 58 14.29 18.10 -3.14
N ILE A 59 13.86 17.07 -2.38
CA ILE A 59 14.74 15.96 -1.93
C ILE A 59 14.79 14.79 -2.92
N LEU A 60 13.97 14.81 -3.97
CA LEU A 60 13.97 13.77 -5.01
C LEU A 60 15.01 14.10 -6.08
N THR A 61 15.96 13.19 -6.27
CA THR A 61 16.98 13.26 -7.32
C THR A 61 16.68 12.22 -8.40
N LYS A 62 17.05 12.53 -9.65
CA LYS A 62 17.07 11.54 -10.75
C LYS A 62 18.39 10.76 -10.81
N ASP A 63 19.41 11.25 -10.13
CA ASP A 63 20.71 10.61 -10.02
C ASP A 63 20.77 9.85 -8.70
N SER A 64 20.77 8.52 -8.78
CA SER A 64 20.82 7.63 -7.61
C SER A 64 22.14 7.71 -6.85
N SER A 65 23.23 8.18 -7.48
CA SER A 65 24.55 8.24 -6.83
C SER A 65 24.67 9.30 -5.73
N ILE A 66 23.78 10.30 -5.76
CA ILE A 66 23.71 11.36 -4.74
C ILE A 66 22.51 11.19 -3.78
N ALA A 67 21.75 10.10 -3.91
CA ALA A 67 20.61 9.82 -3.05
C ALA A 67 21.08 9.41 -1.65
N ALA A 68 20.49 10.01 -0.61
CA ALA A 68 20.75 9.61 0.77
C ALA A 68 19.96 8.35 1.19
N ALA A 69 18.84 8.08 0.50
CA ALA A 69 18.00 6.91 0.69
C ALA A 69 17.22 6.61 -0.60
N VAL A 70 16.85 5.35 -0.79
CA VAL A 70 16.14 4.86 -1.97
C VAL A 70 14.76 4.36 -1.56
N PHE A 71 13.71 5.05 -2.04
CA PHE A 71 12.34 4.61 -1.82
C PHE A 71 11.98 3.47 -2.77
N VAL A 72 11.43 2.38 -2.25
CA VAL A 72 10.90 1.25 -3.00
C VAL A 72 9.37 1.39 -3.09
N PRO A 73 8.80 1.75 -4.27
CA PRO A 73 7.38 2.02 -4.43
C PRO A 73 6.57 0.72 -4.60
N PHE A 74 6.65 -0.17 -3.62
CA PHE A 74 5.93 -1.44 -3.60
C PHE A 74 4.76 -1.39 -2.61
N TYR A 75 3.53 -1.56 -3.11
CA TYR A 75 2.31 -1.55 -2.31
C TYR A 75 2.09 -2.88 -1.56
N ALA A 76 3.00 -3.23 -0.65
CA ALA A 76 3.01 -4.53 0.04
C ALA A 76 1.68 -4.84 0.73
N GLY A 77 1.09 -3.88 1.42
CA GLY A 77 -0.20 -4.05 2.10
C GLY A 77 -1.36 -4.30 1.15
N PHE A 78 -1.35 -3.68 -0.03
CA PHE A 78 -2.36 -3.93 -1.04
C PHE A 78 -2.18 -5.31 -1.68
N ASP A 79 -0.93 -5.67 -2.03
CA ASP A 79 -0.58 -6.97 -2.59
C ASP A 79 -1.04 -8.12 -1.68
N ILE A 80 -0.67 -8.09 -0.40
CA ILE A 80 -1.08 -9.15 0.54
C ILE A 80 -2.60 -9.19 0.71
N SER A 81 -3.27 -8.03 0.74
CA SER A 81 -4.74 -7.98 0.88
C SER A 81 -5.49 -8.73 -0.23
N ARG A 82 -4.91 -8.82 -1.42
CA ARG A 82 -5.51 -9.57 -2.55
C ARG A 82 -5.50 -11.07 -2.34
N TYR A 83 -4.53 -11.58 -1.58
CA TYR A 83 -4.23 -13.01 -1.49
C TYR A 83 -4.36 -13.59 -0.07
N LEU A 84 -4.71 -12.78 0.94
CA LEU A 84 -4.89 -13.23 2.32
C LEU A 84 -5.91 -14.37 2.46
N TRP A 85 -6.95 -14.41 1.62
CA TRP A 85 -8.07 -15.35 1.77
C TRP A 85 -8.20 -16.28 0.58
N GLY A 86 -8.17 -17.60 0.82
CA GLY A 86 -8.48 -18.61 -0.20
C GLY A 86 -7.38 -18.86 -1.24
N TYR A 87 -6.20 -18.27 -1.08
CA TYR A 87 -5.03 -18.52 -1.93
C TYR A 87 -3.94 -19.27 -1.16
N ASN A 88 -3.13 -20.02 -1.89
CA ASN A 88 -2.00 -20.76 -1.32
C ASN A 88 -0.80 -19.84 -1.02
N MET A 89 0.12 -20.30 -0.18
CA MET A 89 1.31 -19.55 0.23
C MET A 89 2.18 -19.14 -0.96
N SER A 90 2.29 -20.00 -1.98
CA SER A 90 3.07 -19.70 -3.17
C SER A 90 2.58 -18.44 -3.89
N VAL A 91 1.27 -18.23 -3.98
CA VAL A 91 0.68 -17.02 -4.57
C VAL A 91 0.92 -15.83 -3.67
N ARG A 92 0.70 -15.97 -2.35
CA ARG A 92 0.90 -14.90 -1.36
C ARG A 92 2.34 -14.38 -1.32
N ASP A 93 3.33 -15.25 -1.53
CA ASP A 93 4.75 -14.90 -1.48
C ASP A 93 5.31 -14.40 -2.82
N SER A 94 4.63 -14.67 -3.94
CA SER A 94 5.15 -14.49 -5.30
C SER A 94 5.69 -13.09 -5.58
N ALA A 95 4.91 -12.05 -5.27
CA ALA A 95 5.31 -10.66 -5.50
C ALA A 95 6.47 -10.22 -4.60
N SER A 96 6.49 -10.72 -3.36
CA SER A 96 7.56 -10.42 -2.39
C SER A 96 8.90 -11.03 -2.82
N LEU A 97 8.86 -12.27 -3.32
CA LEU A 97 10.04 -12.94 -3.89
C LEU A 97 10.54 -12.22 -5.15
N ALA A 98 9.63 -11.90 -6.08
CA ALA A 98 9.98 -11.19 -7.31
C ALA A 98 10.58 -9.79 -7.04
N LEU A 99 10.04 -9.08 -6.06
CA LEU A 99 10.55 -7.77 -5.64
C LEU A 99 12.00 -7.86 -5.16
N VAL A 100 12.27 -8.76 -4.21
CA VAL A 100 13.61 -8.93 -3.64
C VAL A 100 14.61 -9.34 -4.72
N GLU A 101 14.25 -10.30 -5.57
CA GLU A 101 15.10 -10.73 -6.67
C GLU A 101 15.41 -9.58 -7.64
N TRP A 102 14.43 -8.71 -7.91
CA TRP A 102 14.61 -7.55 -8.78
C TRP A 102 15.52 -6.48 -8.15
N LEU A 103 15.33 -6.21 -6.85
CA LEU A 103 16.11 -5.24 -6.07
C LEU A 103 17.58 -5.65 -5.99
N GLU A 104 17.88 -6.90 -5.65
CA GLU A 104 19.26 -7.39 -5.50
C GLU A 104 20.08 -7.31 -6.80
N LYS A 105 19.39 -7.27 -7.96
CA LYS A 105 20.01 -7.08 -9.28
C LYS A 105 20.32 -5.62 -9.61
N ARG A 106 19.80 -4.65 -8.85
CA ARG A 106 20.01 -3.21 -9.11
C ARG A 106 21.42 -2.79 -8.66
N PRO A 107 22.10 -1.90 -9.41
CA PRO A 107 23.38 -1.33 -8.96
C PRO A 107 23.22 -0.54 -7.66
N GLU A 108 22.09 0.16 -7.47
CA GLU A 108 21.76 0.92 -6.26
C GLU A 108 21.77 0.04 -5.01
N TRP A 109 21.23 -1.18 -5.11
CA TRP A 109 21.21 -2.12 -3.99
C TRP A 109 22.61 -2.45 -3.47
N LYS A 110 23.59 -2.54 -4.37
CA LYS A 110 24.96 -2.94 -4.05
C LYS A 110 25.73 -1.85 -3.30
N VAL A 111 25.26 -0.60 -3.31
CA VAL A 111 25.93 0.53 -2.67
C VAL A 111 25.98 0.33 -1.16
N MET A 112 24.85 0.00 -0.53
CA MET A 112 24.74 -0.22 0.92
C MET A 112 24.13 -1.58 1.29
N GLY A 113 24.03 -2.51 0.34
CA GLY A 113 23.42 -3.83 0.55
C GLY A 113 21.95 -3.77 0.97
N GLY A 114 21.21 -2.76 0.48
CA GLY A 114 19.80 -2.51 0.80
C GLY A 114 19.53 -1.68 2.06
N ARG A 115 20.55 -1.28 2.84
CA ARG A 115 20.34 -0.53 4.11
C ARG A 115 19.86 0.90 3.93
N ASP A 116 20.13 1.47 2.77
CA ASP A 116 19.64 2.76 2.32
C ASP A 116 18.27 2.66 1.64
N HIS A 117 17.72 1.46 1.45
CA HIS A 117 16.41 1.25 0.86
C HIS A 117 15.33 1.22 1.93
N PHE A 118 14.20 1.85 1.64
CA PHE A 118 13.03 1.80 2.50
C PHE A 118 11.73 1.67 1.71
N LEU A 119 10.71 1.06 2.33
CA LEU A 119 9.39 0.95 1.75
C LEU A 119 8.28 1.22 2.77
N VAL A 120 7.12 1.66 2.29
CA VAL A 120 5.91 1.87 3.11
C VAL A 120 4.93 0.76 2.84
N ALA A 121 4.74 -0.13 3.81
CA ALA A 121 3.87 -1.30 3.65
C ALA A 121 2.38 -0.95 3.76
N GLY A 122 2.03 0.07 4.55
CA GLY A 122 0.64 0.53 4.73
C GLY A 122 -0.25 -0.43 5.54
N ARG A 123 0.31 -1.49 6.14
CA ARG A 123 -0.36 -2.43 7.05
C ARG A 123 0.55 -2.79 8.23
N ILE A 124 0.07 -3.64 9.14
CA ILE A 124 0.80 -4.07 10.34
C ILE A 124 1.93 -5.05 9.97
N THR A 125 3.01 -5.06 10.75
CA THR A 125 4.18 -5.94 10.52
C THR A 125 3.82 -7.43 10.41
N TRP A 126 2.79 -7.87 11.15
CA TRP A 126 2.35 -9.26 11.23
C TRP A 126 1.81 -9.80 9.90
N ASP A 127 1.32 -8.94 9.00
CA ASP A 127 0.87 -9.34 7.66
C ASP A 127 2.04 -9.85 6.78
N PHE A 128 3.29 -9.52 7.14
CA PHE A 128 4.49 -9.80 6.37
C PHE A 128 5.47 -10.74 7.08
N ARG A 129 5.09 -11.28 8.24
CA ARG A 129 5.91 -12.12 9.12
C ARG A 129 5.28 -13.50 9.32
N ARG A 130 4.95 -14.18 8.23
CA ARG A 130 4.52 -15.59 8.28
C ARG A 130 5.67 -16.49 8.76
N LEU A 131 5.52 -17.13 9.92
CA LEU A 131 6.59 -17.86 10.61
C LEU A 131 6.83 -19.28 10.09
N THR A 132 5.78 -19.98 9.65
CA THR A 132 5.87 -21.37 9.22
C THR A 132 5.32 -21.55 7.82
N GLU A 133 5.75 -22.59 7.11
CA GLU A 133 5.24 -22.96 5.79
C GLU A 133 3.94 -23.78 5.89
N ALA A 134 2.98 -23.32 6.70
CA ALA A 134 1.64 -23.87 6.79
C ALA A 134 0.63 -22.99 6.05
N GLU A 135 -0.18 -23.60 5.17
CA GLU A 135 -1.19 -22.89 4.34
C GLU A 135 -2.25 -22.15 5.17
N SER A 136 -2.47 -22.59 6.41
CA SER A 136 -3.36 -21.95 7.38
C SER A 136 -2.79 -20.67 7.97
N ASP A 137 -1.48 -20.43 7.87
CA ASP A 137 -0.85 -19.28 8.50
C ASP A 137 -1.22 -17.97 7.82
N TRP A 138 -1.22 -16.92 8.61
CA TRP A 138 -1.55 -15.57 8.17
C TRP A 138 -0.37 -14.91 7.45
N GLY A 139 -0.70 -14.08 6.44
CA GLY A 139 0.27 -13.19 5.79
C GLY A 139 1.18 -13.85 4.76
N ASN A 140 2.25 -13.12 4.40
CA ASN A 140 3.35 -13.60 3.55
C ASN A 140 4.68 -13.54 4.32
N LYS A 141 5.78 -13.94 3.66
CA LYS A 141 7.12 -13.96 4.27
C LYS A 141 8.03 -12.78 3.95
N LEU A 142 7.50 -11.67 3.41
CA LEU A 142 8.29 -10.53 2.94
C LEU A 142 9.34 -10.08 3.97
N LEU A 143 8.95 -9.85 5.23
CA LEU A 143 9.87 -9.38 6.28
C LEU A 143 10.83 -10.46 6.82
N PHE A 144 10.67 -11.72 6.40
CA PHE A 144 11.62 -12.78 6.69
C PHE A 144 12.62 -13.04 5.57
N LEU A 145 12.41 -12.47 4.36
CA LEU A 145 13.37 -12.57 3.27
C LEU A 145 14.70 -11.87 3.66
N PRO A 146 15.87 -12.47 3.37
CA PRO A 146 17.17 -11.91 3.76
C PRO A 146 17.38 -10.47 3.29
N ALA A 147 17.05 -10.17 2.04
CA ALA A 147 17.17 -8.82 1.47
C ALA A 147 16.26 -7.81 2.18
N ALA A 148 15.02 -8.20 2.48
CA ALA A 148 14.06 -7.33 3.16
C ALA A 148 14.46 -7.02 4.61
N LYS A 149 15.19 -7.91 5.28
CA LYS A 149 15.77 -7.65 6.61
C LYS A 149 16.85 -6.56 6.59
N ASN A 150 17.50 -6.34 5.46
CA ASN A 150 18.47 -5.27 5.31
C ASN A 150 17.82 -3.91 5.02
N MET A 151 16.57 -3.87 4.55
CA MET A 151 15.83 -2.64 4.29
C MET A 151 15.07 -2.15 5.51
N SER A 152 14.76 -0.85 5.51
CA SER A 152 13.82 -0.26 6.46
C SER A 152 12.38 -0.38 5.98
N MET A 153 11.51 -0.99 6.78
CA MET A 153 10.09 -1.15 6.48
C MET A 153 9.27 -0.19 7.35
N LEU A 154 8.50 0.70 6.74
CA LEU A 154 7.56 1.56 7.44
C LEU A 154 6.18 0.88 7.46
N VAL A 155 5.73 0.49 8.66
CA VAL A 155 4.50 -0.27 8.92
C VAL A 155 3.58 0.51 9.84
N VAL A 156 2.29 0.15 9.90
CA VAL A 156 1.34 0.80 10.83
C VAL A 156 1.61 0.40 12.28
N GLU A 157 2.01 -0.84 12.49
CA GLU A 157 2.36 -1.40 13.79
C GLU A 157 3.67 -2.19 13.63
N SER A 158 4.70 -1.79 14.38
CA SER A 158 6.03 -2.43 14.35
C SER A 158 6.15 -3.57 15.34
N SER A 159 7.06 -4.49 15.03
CA SER A 159 7.43 -5.60 15.90
C SER A 159 8.27 -5.07 17.07
N PRO A 160 7.99 -5.47 18.32
CA PRO A 160 8.84 -5.12 19.45
C PRO A 160 10.17 -5.91 19.47
N TRP A 161 10.34 -6.88 18.58
CA TRP A 161 11.49 -7.80 18.55
C TRP A 161 12.38 -7.64 17.32
N ASN A 162 12.03 -6.76 16.39
CA ASN A 162 12.77 -6.57 15.14
C ASN A 162 13.10 -5.08 14.95
N ALA A 163 14.33 -4.83 14.49
CA ALA A 163 14.86 -3.48 14.39
C ALA A 163 14.68 -2.86 12.98
N ASN A 164 14.23 -3.64 12.00
CA ASN A 164 14.17 -3.21 10.60
C ASN A 164 12.77 -2.74 10.17
N ASP A 165 11.78 -2.76 11.06
CA ASP A 165 10.45 -2.21 10.84
C ASP A 165 10.10 -1.12 11.85
N PHE A 166 9.51 -0.04 11.36
CA PHE A 166 9.22 1.18 12.12
C PHE A 166 7.74 1.51 12.02
N GLY A 167 7.10 1.69 13.18
CA GLY A 167 5.71 2.10 13.28
C GLY A 167 5.55 3.56 12.84
N ILE A 168 4.80 3.77 11.76
CA ILE A 168 4.31 5.08 11.34
C ILE A 168 2.79 5.11 11.53
N PRO A 169 2.18 6.29 11.80
CA PRO A 169 0.73 6.40 11.78
C PRO A 169 0.16 5.84 10.47
N TYR A 170 -1.10 5.41 10.49
CA TYR A 170 -1.81 5.12 9.24
C TYR A 170 -1.51 6.24 8.25
N PRO A 171 -1.08 5.92 7.01
CA PRO A 171 -0.92 6.91 5.96
C PRO A 171 -2.28 7.52 5.66
N THR A 172 -2.69 8.46 6.49
CA THR A 172 -3.76 9.39 6.20
C THR A 172 -3.16 10.43 5.26
N TYR A 173 -4.02 11.15 4.56
CA TYR A 173 -3.65 12.33 3.75
C TYR A 173 -2.98 13.47 4.57
N PHE A 174 -2.42 13.18 5.75
CA PHE A 174 -1.84 14.15 6.66
C PHE A 174 -0.33 14.29 6.40
N HIS A 175 0.01 15.38 5.74
CA HIS A 175 1.38 15.83 5.55
C HIS A 175 1.61 17.09 6.40
N PRO A 176 2.01 16.96 7.69
CA PRO A 176 2.33 18.11 8.52
C PRO A 176 3.57 18.80 7.94
N ALA A 177 3.48 20.12 7.73
CA ALA A 177 4.59 20.89 7.15
C ALA A 177 5.64 21.27 8.20
N LYS A 178 5.27 21.19 9.49
CA LYS A 178 6.10 21.56 10.64
C LYS A 178 5.65 20.82 11.91
N ASP A 179 6.55 20.69 12.88
CA ASP A 179 6.30 20.01 14.16
C ASP A 179 5.07 20.54 14.91
N ALA A 180 4.75 21.83 14.75
CA ALA A 180 3.56 22.45 15.33
C ALA A 180 2.22 21.82 14.83
N ASP A 181 2.19 21.28 13.62
CA ASP A 181 0.99 20.69 13.02
C ASP A 181 0.67 19.31 13.66
N VAL A 182 1.67 18.66 14.28
CA VAL A 182 1.50 17.39 15.02
C VAL A 182 0.75 17.61 16.34
N PHE A 183 0.95 18.75 17.00
CA PHE A 183 0.30 19.06 18.27
C PHE A 183 -1.18 19.44 18.13
N LEU A 184 -1.59 19.96 16.97
CA LEU A 184 -2.99 20.29 16.68
C LEU A 184 -3.88 19.04 16.57
N CYS A 185 -3.29 17.90 16.16
CA CYS A 185 -4.00 16.61 16.04
C CYS A 185 -4.16 15.87 17.39
N ARG A 186 -3.56 16.37 18.48
CA ARG A 186 -3.68 15.76 19.82
C ARG A 186 -4.85 16.29 20.65
N THR A 187 -5.60 17.28 20.18
CA THR A 187 -6.71 17.90 20.91
C THR A 187 -8.00 17.94 20.10
N GLY A 188 -8.46 16.77 19.66
CA GLY A 188 -9.78 16.55 19.06
C GLY A 188 -10.42 15.30 19.62
#